data_AF-A0A4R5GE80-F1
#
_entry.id   AF-A0A4R5GE80-F1
#
_cell.length_a   1.000
_cell.length_b   1.000
_cell.length_c   1.000
_cell.angle_alpha   90.00
_cell.angle_beta   90.00
_cell.angle_gamma   90.00
#
_symmetry.space_group_name_H-M   'P 1'
#
loop_
_entity.id
_entity.type
_entity.pdbx_description
1 polymer ?
#
loop_
_entity_poly.entity_id
_entity_poly.type
_entity_poly.pdbx_seq_one_letter_code
_entity_poly.pdbx_strand_id
1 'polypeptide(L)'
;MLKTVLQTQNKKLVGDPKGKAKWSPRPVAATIREVGPTCPTSCAHHPDRGKTCYALQMPLAFQARKATWSEGDGEVLRKFILSLPPGWALRHGVSGDLYGPDGRVDRGYVDAMLGAHRKRPDVVAWGYTHGLSGLQEAGYTSSDFAAGGLP
;
A
#
# COMPACT_ATOMS: atom_id res chain seq x y z
N MET A 1 4.73 3.21 -13.89
CA MET A 1 4.52 1.80 -13.54
C MET A 1 4.66 1.65 -12.03
N LEU A 2 3.72 0.92 -11.40
CA LEU A 2 3.79 0.50 -10.00
C LEU A 2 5.18 -0.02 -9.66
N LYS A 3 5.73 0.44 -8.54
CA LYS A 3 7.02 -0.04 -8.07
C LYS A 3 6.85 -0.99 -6.90
N THR A 4 7.40 -2.18 -7.05
CA THR A 4 7.43 -3.21 -6.00
C THR A 4 8.85 -3.33 -5.46
N VAL A 5 9.00 -3.31 -4.14
CA VAL A 5 10.30 -3.41 -3.47
C VAL A 5 10.26 -4.61 -2.53
N LEU A 6 11.26 -5.49 -2.63
CA LEU A 6 11.47 -6.55 -1.66
C LEU A 6 12.42 -6.01 -0.58
N GLN A 7 11.93 -5.85 0.65
CA GLN A 7 12.77 -5.52 1.81
C GLN A 7 12.99 -6.80 2.62
N THR A 8 14.15 -7.42 2.46
CA THR A 8 14.44 -8.71 3.08
C THR A 8 14.70 -8.65 4.58
N GLN A 9 14.84 -7.46 5.19
CA GLN A 9 15.08 -7.31 6.64
C GLN A 9 14.53 -6.00 7.21
N ASN A 10 13.22 -5.91 7.46
CA ASN A 10 12.65 -4.79 8.20
C ASN A 10 12.70 -5.05 9.71
N LYS A 11 13.84 -4.74 10.35
CA LYS A 11 14.02 -4.91 11.82
C LYS A 11 13.02 -4.12 12.67
N LYS A 12 12.34 -3.11 12.10
CA LYS A 12 11.35 -2.26 12.79
C LYS A 12 9.94 -2.89 12.91
N LEU A 13 9.66 -3.96 12.16
CA LEU A 13 8.42 -4.74 12.28
C LEU A 13 8.62 -6.02 13.09
N VAL A 14 9.87 -6.29 13.49
CA VAL A 14 10.20 -7.26 14.53
C VAL A 14 9.84 -6.59 15.85
N GLY A 15 8.77 -7.06 16.49
CA GLY A 15 8.22 -6.46 17.70
C GLY A 15 9.27 -6.23 18.80
N ASP A 16 9.05 -5.16 19.56
CA ASP A 16 9.76 -4.77 20.78
C ASP A 16 10.05 -5.98 21.70
N PRO A 17 11.26 -6.07 22.30
CA PRO A 17 11.63 -7.08 23.31
C PRO A 17 10.71 -7.16 24.55
N LYS A 18 9.69 -6.30 24.68
CA LYS A 18 8.71 -6.29 25.80
C LYS A 18 7.40 -7.04 25.55
N GLY A 19 7.41 -8.07 24.70
CA GLY A 19 6.65 -9.30 24.98
C GLY A 19 5.14 -9.34 24.73
N LYS A 20 4.54 -8.46 23.90
CA LYS A 20 3.11 -8.61 23.53
C LYS A 20 2.78 -8.29 22.06
N ALA A 21 3.44 -9.00 21.13
CA ALA A 21 2.88 -9.46 19.83
C ALA A 21 3.96 -10.26 19.06
N LYS A 22 3.69 -11.56 18.83
CA LYS A 22 4.59 -12.54 18.16
C LYS A 22 4.63 -12.34 16.63
N TRP A 23 5.24 -11.27 16.13
CA TRP A 23 5.65 -11.26 14.72
C TRP A 23 7.03 -11.89 14.62
N SER A 24 7.08 -13.16 14.20
CA SER A 24 8.33 -13.78 13.76
C SER A 24 8.94 -12.91 12.64
N PRO A 25 10.27 -12.72 12.58
CA PRO A 25 10.89 -12.03 11.46
C PRO A 25 10.42 -12.65 10.15
N ARG A 26 9.68 -11.88 9.35
CA ARG A 26 9.18 -12.27 8.02
C ARG A 26 9.74 -11.29 6.99
N PRO A 27 10.09 -11.74 5.78
CA PRO A 27 10.44 -10.83 4.69
C PRO A 27 9.25 -9.92 4.38
N VAL A 28 9.53 -8.63 4.13
CA VAL A 28 8.50 -7.63 3.86
C VAL A 28 8.66 -7.09 2.45
N ALA A 29 7.66 -7.33 1.62
CA ALA A 29 7.50 -6.63 0.35
C ALA A 29 6.80 -5.28 0.57
N ALA A 30 6.95 -4.37 -0.38
CA ALA A 30 6.27 -3.08 -0.36
C ALA A 30 5.82 -2.67 -1.75
N THR A 31 4.67 -2.02 -1.85
CA THR A 31 4.21 -1.36 -3.08
C THR A 31 4.29 0.16 -2.93
N ILE A 32 4.76 0.81 -3.98
CA ILE A 32 5.08 2.24 -4.02
C ILE A 32 4.32 2.82 -5.22
N ARG A 33 3.47 3.81 -4.93
CA ARG A 33 2.68 4.55 -5.92
C ARG A 33 3.18 5.99 -6.04
N GLU A 34 2.86 6.63 -7.15
CA GLU A 34 3.25 8.01 -7.42
C GLU A 34 2.60 8.99 -6.44
N VAL A 35 3.38 9.90 -5.86
CA VAL A 35 2.89 10.90 -4.89
C VAL A 35 2.24 12.06 -5.63
N GLY A 36 1.08 12.52 -5.20
CA GLY A 36 0.33 13.60 -5.85
C GLY A 36 -0.80 13.01 -6.69
N PRO A 37 -0.54 12.46 -7.89
CA PRO A 37 -1.59 11.90 -8.74
C PRO A 37 -2.41 10.78 -8.09
N THR A 38 -1.86 10.03 -7.14
CA THR A 38 -2.63 8.98 -6.44
C THR A 38 -3.10 9.39 -5.05
N CYS A 39 -2.94 10.66 -4.68
CA CYS A 39 -3.32 11.18 -3.38
C CYS A 39 -4.69 11.86 -3.47
N PRO A 40 -5.57 11.71 -2.47
CA PRO A 40 -6.81 12.47 -2.46
C PRO A 40 -6.49 13.97 -2.33
N THR A 41 -7.19 14.81 -3.09
CA THR A 41 -7.00 16.27 -3.09
C THR A 41 -7.27 16.90 -1.72
N SER A 42 -8.04 16.21 -0.87
CA SER A 42 -8.32 16.56 0.53
C SER A 42 -7.13 16.34 1.48
N CYS A 43 -6.09 15.63 1.05
CA CYS A 43 -4.93 15.32 1.90
C CYS A 43 -4.29 16.58 2.47
N ALA A 44 -4.17 16.64 3.80
CA ALA A 44 -3.59 17.78 4.50
C ALA A 44 -2.13 18.04 4.11
N HIS A 45 -1.43 17.01 3.61
CA HIS A 45 -0.02 17.01 3.20
C HIS A 45 0.15 16.91 1.68
N HIS A 46 -0.90 17.19 0.90
CA HIS A 46 -0.82 17.13 -0.57
C HIS A 46 0.31 18.05 -1.08
N PRO A 47 1.17 17.60 -2.03
CA PRO A 47 2.30 18.39 -2.54
C PRO A 47 1.88 19.77 -3.03
N ASP A 48 0.75 19.87 -3.73
CA ASP A 48 0.22 21.12 -4.27
C ASP A 48 -0.24 22.13 -3.19
N ARG A 49 -0.35 21.70 -1.93
CA ARG A 49 -0.69 22.57 -0.79
C ARG A 49 0.54 23.15 -0.10
N GLY A 50 1.74 22.98 -0.68
CA GLY A 50 2.99 23.52 -0.14
C GLY A 50 3.45 22.85 1.16
N LYS A 51 2.90 21.68 1.52
CA LYS A 51 3.22 20.97 2.76
C LYS A 51 4.15 19.77 2.51
N THR A 52 4.92 19.38 3.52
CA THR A 52 5.91 18.30 3.44
C THR A 52 5.26 16.92 3.61
N CYS A 53 4.85 16.31 2.50
CA CYS A 53 4.49 14.89 2.47
C CYS A 53 5.68 14.03 2.90
N TYR A 54 5.49 13.09 3.85
CA TYR A 54 6.57 12.20 4.30
C TYR A 54 7.12 11.35 3.15
N ALA A 55 6.29 11.03 2.14
CA ALA A 55 6.68 10.28 0.96
C ALA A 55 7.72 11.01 0.09
N LEU A 56 7.81 12.34 0.24
CA LEU A 56 8.79 13.19 -0.42
C LEU A 56 10.05 13.41 0.42
N GLN A 57 10.17 12.76 1.58
CA GLN A 57 11.36 12.78 2.42
C GLN A 57 12.24 11.55 2.15
N MET A 58 13.56 11.71 2.30
CA MET A 58 14.51 10.60 2.10
C MET A 58 14.40 9.55 3.22
N PRO A 59 14.60 8.25 2.91
CA PRO A 59 14.99 7.67 1.62
C PRO A 59 13.81 7.34 0.67
N LEU A 60 12.57 7.49 1.14
CA LEU A 60 11.38 7.09 0.39
C LEU A 60 11.18 7.92 -0.88
N ALA A 61 11.55 9.21 -0.84
CA ALA A 61 11.48 10.10 -1.99
C ALA A 61 12.16 9.53 -3.25
N PHE A 62 13.30 8.86 -3.10
CA PHE A 62 14.01 8.26 -4.24
C PHE A 62 13.22 7.12 -4.89
N GLN A 63 12.51 6.34 -4.09
CA GLN A 63 11.68 5.26 -4.60
C GLN A 63 10.38 5.81 -5.20
N ALA A 64 9.78 6.79 -4.53
CA ALA A 64 8.54 7.44 -4.92
C ALA A 64 8.67 8.19 -6.26
N ARG A 65 9.77 8.92 -6.48
CA ARG A 65 10.08 9.59 -7.77
C ARG A 65 10.24 8.64 -8.96
N LYS A 66 10.42 7.34 -8.70
CA LYS A 66 10.53 6.30 -9.73
C LYS A 66 9.23 5.54 -9.95
N ALA A 67 8.21 5.78 -9.11
CA ALA A 67 6.89 5.24 -9.33
C ALA A 67 6.13 6.18 -10.26
N THR A 68 5.31 5.60 -11.13
CA THR A 68 4.37 6.36 -11.97
C THR A 68 3.05 5.62 -11.92
N TRP A 69 1.95 6.34 -11.77
CA TRP A 69 0.63 5.74 -11.86
C TRP A 69 0.34 5.23 -13.28
N SER A 70 -0.43 4.15 -13.36
CA SER A 70 -1.03 3.67 -14.60
C SER A 70 -2.32 2.91 -14.30
N GLU A 71 -3.32 3.01 -15.20
CA GLU A 71 -4.56 2.22 -15.12
C GLU A 71 -4.31 0.70 -15.04
N GLY A 72 -3.19 0.23 -15.62
CA GLY A 72 -2.80 -1.19 -15.59
C GLY A 72 -2.12 -1.65 -14.29
N ASP A 73 -1.89 -0.75 -13.32
CA ASP A 73 -1.14 -1.07 -12.10
C ASP A 73 -1.84 -2.14 -11.24
N GLY A 74 -3.18 -2.26 -11.34
CA GLY A 74 -3.92 -3.32 -10.65
C GLY A 74 -3.49 -4.73 -11.07
N GLU A 75 -3.28 -4.98 -12.37
CA GLU A 75 -2.84 -6.30 -12.84
C GLU A 75 -1.38 -6.59 -12.45
N VAL A 76 -0.53 -5.56 -12.48
CA VAL A 76 0.86 -5.66 -12.00
C VAL A 76 0.88 -6.00 -10.50
N LEU A 77 0.06 -5.32 -9.69
CA LEU A 77 -0.10 -5.60 -8.27
C LEU A 77 -0.58 -7.04 -8.02
N ARG A 78 -1.61 -7.47 -8.74
CA ARG A 78 -2.18 -8.82 -8.61
C ARG A 78 -1.11 -9.87 -8.85
N LYS A 79 -0.36 -9.77 -9.96
CA LYS A 79 0.75 -10.68 -10.28
C LYS A 79 1.82 -10.67 -9.19
N PHE A 80 2.16 -9.50 -8.67
CA PHE A 80 3.14 -9.37 -7.60
C PHE A 80 2.71 -10.09 -6.32
N ILE A 81 1.50 -9.83 -5.81
CA ILE A 81 0.98 -10.49 -4.60
C ILE A 81 0.98 -12.01 -4.78
N LEU A 82 0.48 -12.49 -5.94
CA LEU A 82 0.41 -13.92 -6.23
C LEU A 82 1.80 -14.57 -6.33
N SER A 83 2.84 -13.82 -6.70
CA SER A 83 4.22 -14.31 -6.79
C SER A 83 4.98 -14.35 -5.46
N LEU A 84 4.47 -13.71 -4.41
CA LEU A 84 5.18 -13.67 -3.12
C LEU A 84 5.28 -15.08 -2.52
N PRO A 85 6.44 -15.52 -2.00
CA PRO A 85 6.53 -16.81 -1.32
C PRO A 85 5.64 -16.86 -0.06
N PRO A 86 5.20 -18.05 0.38
CA PRO A 86 4.41 -18.18 1.59
C PRO A 86 5.09 -17.59 2.83
N GLY A 87 4.30 -16.97 3.70
CA GLY A 87 4.79 -16.35 4.95
C GLY A 87 5.47 -14.98 4.77
N TRP A 88 5.51 -14.45 3.55
CA TRP A 88 5.90 -13.05 3.32
C TRP A 88 4.83 -12.10 3.83
N ALA A 89 5.28 -10.89 4.18
CA ALA A 89 4.39 -9.79 4.51
C ALA A 89 4.44 -8.71 3.44
N LEU A 90 3.37 -7.92 3.26
CA LEU A 90 3.30 -6.88 2.23
C LEU A 90 2.75 -5.55 2.75
N ARG A 91 3.55 -4.48 2.64
CA ARG A 91 3.09 -3.12 2.92
C ARG A 91 2.58 -2.43 1.66
N HIS A 92 1.31 -2.06 1.62
CA HIS A 92 0.74 -1.32 0.50
C HIS A 92 0.93 0.19 0.59
N GLY A 93 1.01 0.85 -0.57
CA GLY A 93 0.86 2.30 -0.69
C GLY A 93 1.89 3.11 0.11
N VAL A 94 3.16 2.72 0.10
CA VAL A 94 4.16 3.34 1.00
C VAL A 94 4.30 4.85 0.75
N SER A 95 4.15 5.31 -0.49
CA SER A 95 4.32 6.71 -0.90
C SER A 95 3.08 7.38 -1.50
N GLY A 96 2.08 6.61 -1.92
CA GLY A 96 0.87 7.11 -2.57
C GLY A 96 -0.35 6.35 -2.08
N ASP A 97 -1.54 6.85 -2.40
CA ASP A 97 -2.79 6.37 -1.80
C ASP A 97 -3.57 5.48 -2.77
N LEU A 98 -4.78 5.03 -2.42
CA LEU A 98 -5.63 4.14 -3.22
C LEU A 98 -6.50 4.90 -4.25
N TYR A 99 -6.03 6.04 -4.72
CA TYR A 99 -6.76 6.95 -5.61
C TYR A 99 -6.08 7.06 -6.98
N GLY A 100 -6.84 7.50 -7.98
CA GLY A 100 -6.36 7.88 -9.30
C GLY A 100 -6.18 9.40 -9.45
N PRO A 101 -5.62 9.85 -10.58
CA PRO A 101 -5.35 11.27 -10.87
C PRO A 101 -6.58 12.18 -10.85
N ASP A 102 -7.77 11.63 -11.04
CA ASP A 102 -9.04 12.35 -10.96
C ASP A 102 -9.54 12.53 -9.52
N GLY A 103 -8.77 12.07 -8.54
CA GLY A 103 -9.12 12.11 -7.12
C GLY A 103 -10.18 11.09 -6.72
N ARG A 104 -10.60 10.19 -7.62
CA ARG A 104 -11.51 9.09 -7.30
C ARG A 104 -10.73 7.86 -6.85
N VAL A 105 -11.40 6.98 -6.13
CA VAL A 105 -10.85 5.68 -5.74
C VAL A 105 -10.45 4.90 -6.98
N ASP A 106 -9.22 4.41 -7.01
CA ASP A 106 -8.71 3.54 -8.05
C ASP A 106 -9.26 2.12 -7.83
N ARG A 107 -10.53 1.92 -8.22
CA ARG A 107 -11.24 0.65 -8.02
C ARG A 107 -10.50 -0.52 -8.64
N GLY A 108 -9.90 -0.35 -9.82
CA GLY A 108 -9.13 -1.39 -10.48
C GLY A 108 -7.95 -1.86 -9.62
N TYR A 109 -7.23 -0.92 -9.00
CA TYR A 109 -6.15 -1.23 -8.07
C TYR A 109 -6.66 -1.88 -6.77
N VAL A 110 -7.71 -1.34 -6.17
CA VAL A 110 -8.28 -1.84 -4.89
C VAL A 110 -8.87 -3.25 -5.07
N ASP A 111 -9.66 -3.48 -6.12
CA ASP A 111 -10.27 -4.79 -6.40
C ASP A 111 -9.20 -5.84 -6.69
N ALA A 112 -8.14 -5.47 -7.41
CA ALA A 112 -7.01 -6.35 -7.66
C ALA A 112 -6.26 -6.71 -6.36
N MET A 113 -6.03 -5.73 -5.48
CA MET A 113 -5.42 -5.92 -4.17
C MET A 113 -6.23 -6.91 -3.32
N LEU A 114 -7.53 -6.64 -3.13
CA LEU A 114 -8.42 -7.46 -2.33
C LEU A 114 -8.61 -8.85 -2.93
N GLY A 115 -8.79 -8.93 -4.24
CA GLY A 115 -8.95 -10.18 -4.97
C GLY A 115 -7.70 -11.07 -4.90
N ALA A 116 -6.51 -10.50 -4.91
CA ALA A 116 -5.26 -11.26 -4.77
C ALA A 116 -5.08 -11.80 -3.36
N HIS A 117 -5.37 -11.00 -2.33
CA HIS A 117 -5.26 -11.45 -0.93
C HIS A 117 -6.28 -12.50 -0.55
N ARG A 118 -7.51 -12.42 -1.08
CA ARG A 118 -8.49 -13.52 -0.93
C ARG A 118 -7.96 -14.86 -1.47
N LYS A 119 -7.06 -14.85 -2.46
CA LYS A 119 -6.40 -16.04 -3.02
C LYS A 119 -5.10 -16.40 -2.29
N ARG A 120 -4.56 -15.50 -1.47
CA ARG A 120 -3.29 -15.65 -0.73
C ARG A 120 -3.47 -15.27 0.74
N PRO A 121 -4.32 -16.00 1.49
CA PRO A 121 -4.53 -15.73 2.92
C PRO A 121 -3.26 -15.95 3.77
N ASP A 122 -2.24 -16.58 3.20
CA ASP A 122 -0.92 -16.80 3.80
C ASP A 122 0.02 -15.58 3.69
N VAL A 123 -0.30 -14.60 2.82
CA VAL A 123 0.41 -13.34 2.71
C VAL A 123 -0.28 -12.31 3.59
N VAL A 124 0.33 -11.98 4.72
CA VAL A 124 -0.20 -10.92 5.58
C VAL A 124 0.19 -9.58 5.00
N ALA A 125 -0.76 -8.70 4.79
CA ALA A 125 -0.46 -7.37 4.28
C ALA A 125 -0.85 -6.30 5.31
N TRP A 126 -0.50 -5.05 5.09
CA TRP A 126 -1.15 -3.90 5.74
C TRP A 126 -0.96 -2.68 4.85
N GLY A 127 -1.79 -1.67 5.05
CA GLY A 127 -1.70 -0.43 4.31
C GLY A 127 -2.14 0.73 5.19
N TYR A 128 -1.87 1.94 4.71
CA TYR A 128 -2.44 3.15 5.27
C TYR A 128 -3.00 3.97 4.12
N THR A 129 -4.17 4.56 4.36
CA THR A 129 -4.85 5.45 3.42
C THR A 129 -5.26 6.70 4.16
N HIS A 130 -5.05 7.86 3.53
CA HIS A 130 -5.55 9.15 3.99
C HIS A 130 -6.99 9.41 3.55
N GLY A 131 -7.55 8.56 2.69
CA GLY A 131 -8.89 8.70 2.14
C GLY A 131 -9.81 7.54 2.55
N LEU A 132 -9.92 7.23 3.84
CA LEU A 132 -10.83 6.16 4.26
C LEU A 132 -12.29 6.46 3.90
N SER A 133 -12.73 7.72 4.05
CA SER A 133 -14.11 8.11 3.72
C SER A 133 -14.44 7.89 2.25
N GLY A 134 -13.55 8.27 1.33
CA GLY A 134 -13.77 8.06 -0.10
C GLY A 134 -13.81 6.58 -0.50
N LEU A 135 -13.08 5.71 0.21
CA LEU A 135 -13.19 4.25 0.04
C LEU A 135 -14.56 3.74 0.50
N GLN A 136 -15.06 4.24 1.63
CA GLN A 136 -16.39 3.89 2.16
C GLN A 136 -17.51 4.39 1.24
N GLU A 137 -17.41 5.61 0.71
CA GLU A 137 -18.34 6.15 -0.29
C GLU A 137 -18.31 5.34 -1.60
N ALA A 138 -17.15 4.79 -1.96
CA ALA A 138 -17.02 3.86 -3.09
C ALA A 138 -17.56 2.45 -2.78
N GLY A 139 -18.04 2.18 -1.57
CA GLY A 139 -18.64 0.91 -1.17
C GLY A 139 -17.66 -0.11 -0.59
N TYR A 140 -16.41 0.28 -0.30
CA TYR A 140 -15.46 -0.58 0.41
C TYR A 140 -15.65 -0.46 1.92
N THR A 141 -15.66 -1.58 2.60
CA THR A 141 -15.86 -1.68 4.05
C THR A 141 -14.55 -1.96 4.76
N SER A 142 -14.47 -1.66 6.06
CA SER A 142 -13.32 -2.07 6.88
C SER A 142 -13.12 -3.61 6.86
N SER A 143 -14.20 -4.38 6.74
CA SER A 143 -14.14 -5.84 6.60
C SER A 143 -13.49 -6.29 5.30
N ASP A 144 -13.59 -5.53 4.21
CA ASP A 144 -12.92 -5.89 2.95
C ASP A 144 -11.40 -5.90 3.13
N PHE A 145 -10.87 -4.91 3.85
CA PHE A 145 -9.44 -4.83 4.15
C PHE A 145 -9.03 -5.89 5.18
N ALA A 146 -9.84 -6.12 6.23
CA ALA A 146 -9.58 -7.17 7.22
C ALA A 146 -9.59 -8.59 6.61
N ALA A 147 -10.53 -8.90 5.71
CA ALA A 147 -10.64 -10.20 5.05
C ALA A 147 -9.54 -10.45 4.01
N GLY A 148 -8.96 -9.37 3.47
CA GLY A 148 -7.76 -9.42 2.63
C GLY A 148 -6.45 -9.55 3.42
N GLY A 149 -6.49 -9.91 4.70
CA GLY A 149 -5.27 -10.03 5.50
C GLY A 149 -4.55 -8.71 5.74
N LEU A 150 -5.23 -7.56 5.60
CA LEU A 150 -4.76 -6.23 6.00
C LEU A 150 -5.32 -5.96 7.43
N PRO A 151 -4.53 -6.09 8.51
CA PRO A 151 -4.98 -5.75 9.85
C PRO A 151 -5.17 -4.25 10.04
#